data_AF-A0A829GFD4-F1
#
_entry.id   AF-A0A829GFD4-F1
#
_cell.length_a   1.000
_cell.length_b   1.000
_cell.length_c   1.000
_cell.angle_alpha   90.00
_cell.angle_beta   90.00
_cell.angle_gamma   90.00
#
_symmetry.space_group_name_H-M   'P 1'
#
loop_
_entity.id
_entity.type
_entity.pdbx_description
1 polymer ?
#
loop_
_entity_poly.entity_id
_entity_poly.type
_entity_poly.pdbx_seq_one_letter_code
_entity_poly.pdbx_strand_id
1 'polypeptide(L)'
;MDLFESLKDKINGKNLRIVFPEGEDPRVLGAAVRLAADGLIQAIVLGNPDKIQTLAAAKSWDLSKLTVRDPANDDIHAKMVASFVERRKGKATPEQAEKIVQDANYFGTMLVYMKEADGMV
;
A
#
# COMPACT_ATOMS: atom_id res chain seq x y z
N MET A 1 -0.05 -17.27 26.33
CA MET A 1 -0.22 -17.07 24.87
C MET A 1 0.65 -15.90 24.49
N ASP A 2 1.50 -16.06 23.48
CA ASP A 2 2.33 -14.97 22.96
C ASP A 2 1.45 -13.83 22.41
N LEU A 3 1.87 -12.58 22.60
CA LEU A 3 1.08 -11.40 22.21
C LEU A 3 0.81 -11.40 20.70
N PHE A 4 1.82 -11.69 19.87
CA PHE A 4 1.66 -11.66 18.41
C PHE A 4 0.75 -12.77 17.91
N GLU A 5 0.86 -13.97 18.47
CA GLU A 5 -0.04 -15.08 18.11
C GLU A 5 -1.50 -14.71 18.40
N SER A 6 -1.77 -14.11 19.57
CA SER A 6 -3.13 -13.65 19.91
C SER A 6 -3.68 -12.56 18.96
N LEU A 7 -2.80 -11.76 18.36
CA LEU A 7 -3.18 -10.73 17.39
C LEU A 7 -3.40 -11.33 15.99
N LYS A 8 -2.56 -12.29 15.58
CA LYS A 8 -2.74 -13.04 14.32
C LYS A 8 -4.08 -13.76 14.32
N ASP A 9 -4.43 -14.45 15.41
CA ASP A 9 -5.70 -15.16 15.54
C ASP A 9 -6.91 -14.24 15.35
N LYS A 10 -6.81 -12.98 15.80
CA LYS A 10 -7.91 -12.00 15.66
C LYS A 10 -8.11 -11.49 14.24
N ILE A 11 -7.10 -11.58 13.37
CA ILE A 11 -7.17 -11.07 12.00
C ILE A 11 -7.19 -12.18 10.95
N ASN A 12 -6.86 -13.41 11.34
CA ASN A 12 -6.88 -14.55 10.45
C ASN A 12 -8.24 -14.72 9.75
N GLY A 13 -8.22 -14.93 8.42
CA GLY A 13 -9.40 -15.07 7.59
C GLY A 13 -10.21 -13.78 7.33
N LYS A 14 -9.80 -12.62 7.87
CA LYS A 14 -10.51 -11.35 7.62
C LYS A 14 -10.13 -10.68 6.30
N ASN A 15 -9.07 -11.15 5.64
CA ASN A 15 -8.58 -10.62 4.36
C ASN A 15 -8.36 -9.09 4.38
N LEU A 16 -7.79 -8.57 5.47
CA LEU A 16 -7.52 -7.14 5.63
C LEU A 16 -6.49 -6.66 4.59
N ARG A 17 -6.79 -5.56 3.90
CA ARG A 17 -5.95 -4.92 2.91
C ARG A 17 -5.05 -3.89 3.57
N ILE A 18 -3.74 -4.11 3.59
CA ILE A 18 -2.78 -3.22 4.24
C ILE A 18 -1.82 -2.66 3.19
N VAL A 19 -1.68 -1.33 3.18
CA VAL A 19 -0.77 -0.62 2.29
C VAL A 19 0.60 -0.49 2.94
N PHE A 20 1.64 -0.75 2.14
CA PHE A 20 3.05 -0.55 2.48
C PHE A 20 3.63 0.50 1.51
N PRO A 21 3.73 1.78 1.92
CA PRO A 21 4.22 2.86 1.05
C PRO A 21 5.68 2.71 0.64
N GLU A 22 6.48 2.08 1.49
CA GLU A 22 7.94 1.95 1.35
C GLU A 22 8.32 0.65 0.63
N GLY A 23 7.64 0.32 -0.47
CA GLY A 23 7.79 -0.97 -1.16
C GLY A 23 9.18 -1.25 -1.74
N GLU A 24 9.99 -0.21 -1.92
CA GLU A 24 11.39 -0.31 -2.36
C GLU A 24 12.37 -0.58 -1.18
N ASP A 25 11.90 -0.58 0.08
CA ASP A 25 12.70 -0.99 1.23
C ASP A 25 12.65 -2.52 1.41
N PRO A 26 13.80 -3.22 1.50
CA PRO A 26 13.84 -4.68 1.61
C PRO A 26 13.14 -5.22 2.86
N ARG A 27 13.15 -4.50 3.98
CA ARG A 27 12.52 -4.95 5.23
C ARG A 27 11.00 -4.95 5.06
N VAL A 28 10.49 -3.90 4.42
CA VAL A 28 9.06 -3.71 4.15
C VAL A 28 8.56 -4.71 3.12
N LEU A 29 9.25 -4.84 1.98
CA LEU A 29 8.88 -5.79 0.95
C LEU A 29 8.93 -7.24 1.46
N GLY A 30 9.96 -7.62 2.21
CA GLY A 30 10.08 -8.96 2.78
C GLY A 30 8.97 -9.26 3.80
N ALA A 31 8.58 -8.28 4.61
CA ALA A 31 7.45 -8.42 5.53
C ALA A 31 6.12 -8.58 4.76
N ALA A 32 5.87 -7.76 3.75
CA ALA A 32 4.68 -7.85 2.90
C ALA A 32 4.57 -9.22 2.20
N VAL A 33 5.67 -9.71 1.61
CA VAL A 33 5.77 -11.03 0.98
C VAL A 33 5.41 -12.13 1.97
N ARG A 34 6.02 -12.13 3.16
CA ARG A 34 5.76 -13.14 4.18
C ARG A 34 4.30 -13.12 4.66
N LEU A 35 3.78 -11.94 5.00
CA LEU A 35 2.43 -11.79 5.54
C LEU A 35 1.35 -12.20 4.52
N ALA A 36 1.57 -11.92 3.23
CA ALA A 36 0.70 -12.37 2.16
C ALA A 36 0.86 -13.87 1.87
N ALA A 37 2.08 -14.41 1.94
CA ALA A 37 2.34 -15.84 1.78
C ALA A 37 1.62 -16.67 2.85
N ASP A 38 1.63 -16.20 4.10
CA ASP A 38 0.94 -16.76 5.26
C ASP A 38 -0.60 -16.59 5.18
N GLY A 39 -1.11 -15.83 4.21
CA GLY A 39 -2.54 -15.58 4.02
C GLY A 39 -3.17 -14.69 5.09
N LEU A 40 -2.36 -13.96 5.86
CA LEU A 40 -2.82 -13.19 7.01
C LEU A 40 -3.46 -11.85 6.60
N ILE A 41 -2.95 -11.25 5.52
CA ILE A 41 -3.41 -9.98 4.95
C ILE A 41 -3.34 -10.01 3.42
N GLN A 42 -4.04 -9.08 2.78
CA GLN A 42 -3.83 -8.71 1.39
C GLN A 42 -2.87 -7.52 1.35
N ALA A 43 -1.62 -7.76 0.96
CA ALA A 43 -0.59 -6.71 0.94
C ALA A 43 -0.66 -5.87 -0.34
N ILE A 44 -0.80 -4.56 -0.19
CA ILE A 44 -0.70 -3.57 -1.28
C ILE A 44 0.65 -2.87 -1.11
N VAL A 45 1.56 -3.02 -2.06
CA VAL A 45 2.90 -2.44 -2.00
C VAL A 45 3.01 -1.30 -3.00
N LEU A 46 3.46 -0.14 -2.54
CA LEU A 46 3.62 1.04 -3.39
C LEU A 46 5.09 1.21 -3.81
N GLY A 47 5.30 1.60 -5.05
CA GLY A 47 6.62 1.95 -5.57
C GLY A 47 6.75 1.65 -7.06
N ASN A 48 7.94 1.88 -7.60
CA ASN A 48 8.19 1.56 -9.00
C ASN A 48 8.19 0.03 -9.22
N PRO A 49 7.36 -0.51 -10.12
CA PRO A 49 7.23 -1.96 -10.31
C PRO A 49 8.55 -2.65 -10.69
N ASP A 50 9.36 -2.03 -11.55
CA ASP A 50 10.63 -2.60 -11.99
C ASP A 50 11.65 -2.71 -10.85
N LYS A 51 11.70 -1.69 -9.99
CA LYS A 51 12.58 -1.70 -8.81
C LYS A 51 12.14 -2.74 -7.78
N ILE A 52 10.84 -2.83 -7.51
CA ILE A 52 10.28 -3.85 -6.61
C ILE A 52 10.57 -5.25 -7.15
N GLN A 53 10.36 -5.47 -8.46
CA GLN A 53 10.65 -6.74 -9.12
C GLN A 53 12.14 -7.09 -9.03
N THR A 54 13.03 -6.12 -9.25
CA THR A 54 14.49 -6.31 -9.15
C THR A 54 14.89 -6.70 -7.72
N LEU A 55 14.34 -6.00 -6.73
CA LEU A 55 14.61 -6.27 -5.31
C LEU A 55 14.12 -7.66 -4.89
N ALA A 56 12.91 -8.03 -5.33
CA ALA A 56 12.34 -9.35 -5.06
C ALA A 56 13.17 -10.47 -5.70
N ALA A 57 13.58 -10.30 -6.96
CA ALA A 57 14.43 -11.27 -7.66
C ALA A 57 15.76 -11.49 -6.94
N ALA A 58 16.41 -10.41 -6.47
CA ALA A 58 17.67 -10.51 -5.71
C ALA A 58 17.53 -11.27 -4.38
N LYS A 59 16.32 -11.38 -3.84
CA LYS A 59 16.00 -12.09 -2.58
C LYS A 59 15.21 -13.38 -2.80
N SER A 60 14.94 -13.77 -4.05
CA SER A 60 14.08 -14.90 -4.40
C SER A 60 12.69 -14.82 -3.75
N TRP A 61 12.12 -13.62 -3.65
CA TRP A 61 10.77 -13.41 -3.13
C TRP A 61 9.73 -13.57 -4.25
N ASP A 62 8.62 -14.22 -3.91
CA ASP A 62 7.46 -14.33 -4.78
C ASP A 62 6.48 -13.17 -4.54
N LEU A 63 6.23 -12.39 -5.59
CA LEU A 63 5.31 -11.25 -5.57
C LEU A 63 3.89 -11.62 -6.03
N SER A 64 3.63 -12.87 -6.44
CA SER A 64 2.35 -13.29 -7.03
C SER A 64 1.12 -13.05 -6.14
N LYS A 65 1.32 -13.01 -4.82
CA LYS A 65 0.28 -12.76 -3.82
C LYS A 65 0.16 -11.29 -3.40
N LEU A 66 1.00 -10.42 -3.92
CA LEU A 66 1.01 -8.98 -3.62
C LEU A 66 0.27 -8.21 -4.70
N THR A 67 -0.31 -7.08 -4.31
CA THR A 67 -0.78 -6.06 -5.26
C THR A 67 0.26 -4.95 -5.29
N VAL A 68 1.06 -4.88 -6.37
CA VAL A 68 2.01 -3.78 -6.57
C VAL A 68 1.33 -2.65 -7.32
N ARG A 69 1.44 -1.41 -6.82
CA ARG A 69 0.86 -0.21 -7.43
C ARG A 69 1.91 0.88 -7.54
N ASP A 70 1.95 1.56 -8.67
CA ASP A 70 2.84 2.71 -8.89
C ASP A 70 2.07 4.01 -8.66
N PRO A 71 2.31 4.77 -7.57
CA PRO A 71 1.61 6.03 -7.31
C PRO A 71 1.71 7.05 -8.44
N ALA A 72 2.75 6.98 -9.27
CA ALA A 72 2.94 7.88 -10.40
C ALA A 72 2.07 7.52 -11.62
N ASN A 73 1.65 6.26 -11.75
CA ASN A 73 1.03 5.71 -12.97
C ASN A 73 -0.22 4.85 -12.67
N ASP A 74 -0.95 5.18 -11.60
CA ASP A 74 -2.11 4.40 -11.17
C ASP A 74 -3.45 4.96 -11.70
N ASP A 75 -4.32 4.07 -12.18
CA ASP A 75 -5.64 4.42 -12.73
C ASP A 75 -6.56 5.14 -11.74
N ILE A 76 -6.35 4.99 -10.43
CA ILE A 76 -7.17 5.65 -9.41
C ILE A 76 -6.87 7.15 -9.28
N HIS A 77 -5.79 7.64 -9.89
CA HIS A 77 -5.22 8.97 -9.63
C HIS A 77 -6.27 10.09 -9.76
N ALA A 78 -7.05 10.11 -10.84
CA ALA A 78 -8.09 11.12 -11.04
C ALA A 78 -9.15 11.13 -9.91
N LYS A 79 -9.61 9.94 -9.48
CA LYS A 79 -10.56 9.78 -8.36
C LYS A 79 -9.92 10.23 -7.04
N MET A 80 -8.63 9.96 -6.85
CA MET A 80 -7.88 10.32 -5.67
C MET A 80 -7.67 11.83 -5.55
N VAL A 81 -7.32 12.52 -6.64
CA VAL A 81 -7.17 13.98 -6.70
C VAL A 81 -8.47 14.67 -6.30
N ALA A 82 -9.60 14.28 -6.92
CA ALA A 82 -10.91 14.84 -6.58
C ALA A 82 -11.24 14.66 -5.09
N SER A 83 -11.05 13.44 -4.57
CA SER A 83 -11.29 13.11 -3.16
C SER A 83 -10.39 13.90 -2.21
N PHE A 84 -9.12 14.11 -2.59
CA PHE A 84 -8.16 14.87 -1.79
C PHE A 84 -8.53 16.35 -1.75
N VAL A 85 -8.83 16.98 -2.89
CA VAL A 85 -9.25 18.39 -2.95
C VAL A 85 -10.49 18.64 -2.09
N GLU A 86 -11.50 17.78 -2.21
CA GLU A 86 -12.72 17.84 -1.38
C GLU A 86 -12.36 17.76 0.11
N ARG A 87 -11.53 16.78 0.49
CA ARG A 87 -11.10 16.58 1.88
C ARG A 87 -10.31 17.77 2.43
N ARG A 88 -9.55 18.47 1.58
CA ARG A 88 -8.76 19.65 1.95
C ARG A 88 -9.58 20.93 2.09
N LYS A 89 -10.86 20.94 1.69
CA LYS A 89 -11.80 22.07 1.88
C LYS A 89 -11.22 23.41 1.40
N GLY A 90 -10.69 23.42 0.17
CA GLY A 90 -10.09 24.61 -0.47
C GLY A 90 -8.64 24.90 -0.08
N LYS A 91 -8.01 24.08 0.79
CA LYS A 91 -6.59 24.24 1.17
C LYS A 91 -5.59 23.60 0.19
N ALA A 92 -6.08 23.04 -0.92
CA ALA A 92 -5.26 22.49 -1.99
C ALA A 92 -5.99 22.68 -3.32
N THR A 93 -5.28 23.15 -4.36
CA THR A 93 -5.80 23.17 -5.72
C THR A 93 -5.70 21.79 -6.38
N PRO A 94 -6.42 21.51 -7.47
CA PRO A 94 -6.28 20.27 -8.23
C PRO A 94 -4.82 20.00 -8.66
N GLU A 95 -4.09 21.01 -9.14
CA GLU A 95 -2.71 20.86 -9.60
C GLU A 95 -1.73 20.57 -8.45
N GLN A 96 -2.01 21.11 -7.26
CA GLN A 96 -1.26 20.75 -6.04
C GLN A 96 -1.57 19.31 -5.62
N ALA A 97 -2.85 18.94 -5.67
CA ALA A 97 -3.30 17.60 -5.31
C ALA A 97 -2.71 16.54 -6.23
N GLU A 98 -2.66 16.76 -7.55
CA GLU A 98 -2.05 15.85 -8.53
C GLU A 98 -0.61 15.46 -8.16
N LYS A 99 0.18 16.43 -7.70
CA LYS A 99 1.57 16.21 -7.27
C LYS A 99 1.65 15.54 -5.90
N ILE A 100 0.81 15.97 -4.96
CA ILE A 100 0.82 15.44 -3.59
C ILE A 100 0.44 13.96 -3.57
N VAL A 101 -0.60 13.57 -4.32
CA VAL A 101 -1.08 12.18 -4.28
C VAL A 101 -0.11 11.20 -4.91
N GLN A 102 0.91 11.64 -5.66
CA GLN A 102 1.97 10.78 -6.19
C GLN A 102 3.02 10.40 -5.12
N ASP A 103 3.09 11.12 -4.00
CA ASP A 103 3.91 10.69 -2.87
C ASP A 103 3.32 9.41 -2.26
N ALA A 104 4.14 8.39 -2.06
CA ALA A 104 3.67 7.07 -1.63
C ALA A 104 2.90 7.11 -0.29
N ASN A 105 3.30 7.97 0.66
CA ASN A 105 2.60 8.08 1.95
C ASN A 105 1.23 8.75 1.78
N TYR A 106 1.14 9.79 0.95
CA TYR A 106 -0.15 10.41 0.62
C TYR A 106 -1.04 9.45 -0.19
N PHE A 107 -0.49 8.75 -1.17
CA PHE A 107 -1.21 7.75 -1.96
C PHE A 107 -1.79 6.68 -1.03
N GLY A 108 -0.95 6.08 -0.18
CA GLY A 108 -1.37 5.05 0.77
C GLY A 108 -2.42 5.55 1.76
N THR A 109 -2.25 6.77 2.30
CA THR A 109 -3.23 7.41 3.18
C THR A 109 -4.57 7.58 2.47
N MET A 110 -4.54 8.00 1.20
CA MET A 110 -5.74 8.19 0.40
C MET A 110 -6.41 6.87 0.02
N LEU A 111 -5.66 5.79 -0.24
CA LEU A 111 -6.24 4.46 -0.41
C LEU A 111 -7.06 4.05 0.82
N VAL A 112 -6.53 4.27 2.02
CA VAL A 112 -7.27 3.98 3.27
C VAL A 112 -8.50 4.88 3.40
N TYR A 113 -8.35 6.19 3.18
CA TYR A 113 -9.46 7.15 3.26
C TYR A 113 -10.60 6.81 2.28
N MET A 114 -10.25 6.38 1.07
CA MET A 114 -11.18 6.00 0.01
C MET A 114 -11.71 4.57 0.16
N LYS A 115 -11.35 3.85 1.24
CA LYS A 115 -11.73 2.46 1.53
C LYS A 115 -11.22 1.44 0.50
N GLU A 116 -10.19 1.79 -0.24
CA GLU A 116 -9.44 0.90 -1.13
C GLU A 116 -8.45 0.02 -0.33
N ALA A 117 -8.15 0.43 0.91
CA ALA A 117 -7.42 -0.35 1.90
C ALA A 117 -8.01 -0.16 3.31
N ASP A 118 -7.65 -1.04 4.24
CA ASP A 118 -8.15 -1.05 5.62
C ASP A 118 -7.13 -0.45 6.60
N GLY A 119 -5.86 -0.33 6.19
CA GLY A 119 -4.80 0.31 6.97
C GLY A 119 -3.55 0.57 6.13
N MET A 120 -2.61 1.31 6.71
CA MET A 120 -1.31 1.63 6.12
C MET A 120 -0.23 1.51 7.20
N VAL A 121 0.95 1.01 6.83
CA VAL A 121 2.13 0.93 7.68
C VAL A 121 3.39 1.26 6.90
#